data_AF-A0A7K1AXW7-F1
#
_entry.id   AF-A0A7K1AXW7-F1
#
_cell.length_a   1.000
_cell.length_b   1.000
_cell.length_c   1.000
_cell.angle_alpha   90.00
_cell.angle_beta   90.00
_cell.angle_gamma   90.00
#
_symmetry.space_group_name_H-M   'P 1'
#
loop_
_entity.id
_entity.type
_entity.pdbx_description
1 polymer ?
#
loop_
_entity_poly.entity_id
_entity_poly.type
_entity_poly.pdbx_seq_one_letter_code
_entity_poly.pdbx_strand_id
1 'polypeptide(L)' 'MEWVETTGKSIEEAKSIALDRLGVADEEAEFEI' A
#
# COMPACT_ATOMS: atom_id res chain seq x y z
N MET A 1 -4.52 0.32 -13.24
CA MET A 1 -4.26 0.75 -11.84
C MET A 1 -2.78 1.08 -11.76
N GLU A 2 -2.44 2.21 -11.17
CA GLU A 2 -1.04 2.58 -10.91
C GLU A 2 -0.56 1.79 -9.69
N TRP A 3 0.66 1.28 -9.70
CA TRP A 3 1.25 0.58 -8.56
C TRP A 3 2.30 1.49 -7.92
N VAL A 4 2.25 1.62 -6.59
CA VAL A 4 3.24 2.38 -5.81
C VAL A 4 4.11 1.44 -4.99
N GLU A 5 5.40 1.72 -4.97
CA GLU A 5 6.37 1.04 -4.11
C GLU A 5 6.64 1.89 -2.87
N THR A 6 6.70 1.23 -1.71
CA THR A 6 6.96 1.87 -0.43
C THR A 6 7.64 0.90 0.54
N THR A 7 8.33 1.46 1.51
CA THR A 7 9.01 0.72 2.57
C THR A 7 8.62 1.29 3.93
N GLY A 8 8.56 0.41 4.93
CA GLY A 8 8.21 0.75 6.30
C GLY A 8 8.92 -0.17 7.27
N LYS A 9 8.78 0.07 8.58
CA LYS A 9 9.40 -0.80 9.59
C LYS A 9 8.64 -2.11 9.76
N SER A 10 7.40 -2.18 9.29
CA SER A 10 6.59 -3.38 9.17
C SER A 10 5.81 -3.38 7.85
N ILE A 11 5.30 -4.55 7.49
CA ILE A 11 4.42 -4.70 6.31
C ILE A 11 3.15 -3.86 6.48
N GLU A 12 2.57 -3.78 7.68
CA GLU A 12 1.38 -2.96 7.95
C GLU A 12 1.66 -1.47 7.73
N GLU A 13 2.82 -0.97 8.18
CA GLU A 13 3.23 0.42 7.95
C GLU A 13 3.44 0.69 6.45
N ALA A 14 4.15 -0.20 5.75
CA ALA A 14 4.37 -0.09 4.31
C ALA A 14 3.03 -0.12 3.55
N LYS A 15 2.12 -1.04 3.90
CA LYS A 15 0.80 -1.17 3.28
C LYS A 15 -0.04 0.09 3.49
N SER A 16 -0.11 0.62 4.72
CA SER A 16 -0.85 1.86 5.01
C SER A 16 -0.33 3.03 4.17
N ILE A 17 1.00 3.17 4.05
CA ILE A 17 1.60 4.22 3.21
C ILE A 17 1.27 4.01 1.73
N ALA A 18 1.27 2.76 1.25
CA ALA A 18 0.92 2.45 -0.14
C ALA A 18 -0.53 2.85 -0.45
N LEU A 19 -1.44 2.49 0.44
CA LEU A 19 -2.88 2.76 0.32
C LEU A 19 -3.19 4.25 0.34
N ASP A 20 -2.57 5.00 1.27
CA ASP A 20 -2.73 6.46 1.35
C ASP A 20 -2.26 7.16 0.07
N ARG A 21 -1.19 6.65 -0.55
CA ARG A 21 -0.64 7.21 -1.80
C ARG A 21 -1.50 6.85 -3.02
N LEU A 22 -2.08 5.66 -3.03
CA LEU A 22 -3.02 5.21 -4.06
C LEU A 22 -4.40 5.86 -3.91
N GLY A 23 -4.76 6.31 -2.71
CA GLY A 23 -6.07 6.87 -2.40
C GLY A 23 -7.19 5.82 -2.46
N VAL A 24 -6.85 4.54 -2.24
CA VAL A 24 -7.78 3.41 -2.29
C VAL A 24 -7.95 2.80 -0.90
N ALA A 25 -9.11 2.18 -0.65
CA ALA A 25 -9.33 1.42 0.56
C ALA A 25 -8.49 0.13 0.58
N ASP A 26 -8.15 -0.35 1.77
CA ASP A 26 -7.37 -1.59 1.98
C ASP A 26 -8.02 -2.82 1.31
N GLU A 27 -9.35 -2.82 1.25
CA GLU A 27 -10.18 -3.90 0.69
C GLU A 27 -10.19 -3.92 -0.86
N GLU A 28 -9.85 -2.79 -1.49
CA GLU A 28 -9.86 -2.60 -2.95
C GLU A 28 -8.45 -2.69 -3.57
N ALA A 29 -7.42 -2.90 -2.76
CA ALA A 29 -6.02 -2.89 -3.18
C ALA A 29 -5.41 -4.29 -3.28
N GLU A 30 -4.71 -4.55 -4.40
CA GLU A 30 -3.86 -5.73 -4.57
C GLU A 30 -2.41 -5.39 -4.19
N PHE A 31 -1.74 -6.30 -3.46
CA PHE A 31 -0.35 -6.12 -3.05
C PHE A 31 0.46 -7.41 -3.19
N GLU A 32 1.77 -7.24 -3.43
CA GLU A 32 2.77 -8.30 -3.50
C GLU A 32 3.95 -7.91 -2.58
N ILE A 33 4.60 -8.91 -1.95
CA ILE A 33 5.70 -8.73 -0.97
C ILE A 33 7.01 -9.23 -1.58
#